data_AF-A0A829Y777-F1
#
_entry.id   AF-A0A829Y777-F1
#
_cell.length_a   1.000
_cell.length_b   1.000
_cell.length_c   1.000
_cell.angle_alpha   90.00
_cell.angle_beta   90.00
_cell.angle_gamma   90.00
#
_symmetry.space_group_name_H-M   'P 1'
#
loop_
_entity.id
_entity.type
_entity.pdbx_description
1 polymer ?
#
loop_
_entity_poly.entity_id
_entity_poly.type
_entity_poly.pdbx_seq_one_letter_code
_entity_poly.pdbx_strand_id
1 'polypeptide(L)'
;MADQSVRGRFVWHELVTPDANAAHAFYGKAIGWKPQPWEEDASYVMFAAQRGPIGATVAGNGSAPHWLPYIGTGDIDATIELARQKGGSVLKDVDTLSSGSRHAVLQDPYGAKFGVYESAEDYGKITPPQPGEHSWHELISTDHEGAFDFYSALFGWENMVEHDMGPMGKYLIYGVGDVPFGGMMTLKTGPSPNWLSYVHVKDVNQTAKKVKSAGGQVINGPMEVPGGDWIVQAIDPQGAMFAAHATAANMKKSEKKEKKVKPEQLKLDTETPPSAVQDPETPAEEQAPPVETPPAAPAEKPAKKRAPAKKAPPKEAPPAEAPAEEAPAKQAPAKKSPAKKAPAKKKAPAKKAPGKAPAKKGGKKSGGTPAKKKSSKKSAGRTAGSKKTAAKKGAKKGAQKKAAAKSKTRSGGKKKAAKKPRKGK
;
A
#
# COMPACT_ATOMS: atom_id res chain seq x y z
N MET A 1 -13.05 -4.25 -23.33
CA MET A 1 -13.84 -3.54 -22.30
C MET A 1 -13.09 -3.76 -21.01
N ALA A 2 -12.62 -2.70 -20.37
CA ALA A 2 -11.89 -2.80 -19.11
C ALA A 2 -12.78 -3.39 -18.01
N ASP A 3 -12.16 -4.22 -17.16
CA ASP A 3 -12.85 -4.94 -16.09
C ASP A 3 -13.44 -3.97 -15.06
N GLN A 4 -14.76 -3.91 -14.95
CA GLN A 4 -15.41 -3.06 -13.95
C GLN A 4 -15.30 -3.64 -12.53
N SER A 5 -14.96 -4.92 -12.37
CA SER A 5 -14.79 -5.59 -11.08
C SER A 5 -13.56 -5.09 -10.31
N VAL A 6 -12.60 -4.48 -11.01
CA VAL A 6 -11.38 -3.92 -10.43
C VAL A 6 -11.63 -2.58 -9.72
N ARG A 7 -12.73 -1.89 -10.07
CA ARG A 7 -12.99 -0.52 -9.61
C ARG A 7 -12.98 -0.43 -8.08
N GLY A 8 -12.14 0.46 -7.57
CA GLY A 8 -12.00 0.75 -6.15
C GLY A 8 -11.24 -0.28 -5.32
N ARG A 9 -10.75 -1.36 -5.93
CA ARG A 9 -9.91 -2.33 -5.22
C ARG A 9 -8.48 -1.79 -5.12
N PHE A 10 -7.81 -2.04 -4.01
CA PHE A 10 -6.36 -1.89 -3.97
C PHE A 10 -5.71 -3.08 -4.66
N VAL A 11 -4.92 -2.81 -5.71
CA VAL A 11 -4.43 -3.85 -6.62
C VAL A 11 -2.92 -3.97 -6.69
N TRP A 12 -2.20 -2.93 -6.26
CA TRP A 12 -0.75 -2.91 -6.27
C TRP A 12 -0.19 -1.90 -5.27
N HIS A 13 1.09 -2.04 -4.91
CA HIS A 13 1.77 -1.17 -3.96
C HIS A 13 3.20 -0.92 -4.42
N GLU A 14 3.58 0.35 -4.59
CA GLU A 14 4.98 0.69 -4.84
C GLU A 14 5.63 1.27 -3.59
N LEU A 15 6.79 0.73 -3.23
CA LEU A 15 7.69 1.34 -2.26
C LEU A 15 8.65 2.26 -3.01
N VAL A 16 8.44 3.56 -2.86
CA VAL A 16 9.36 4.59 -3.31
C VAL A 16 10.51 4.63 -2.30
N THR A 17 11.73 4.25 -2.70
CA THR A 17 12.87 4.10 -1.78
C THR A 17 14.21 4.50 -2.43
N PRO A 18 15.18 5.03 -1.67
CA PRO A 18 16.54 5.27 -2.16
C PRO A 18 17.37 3.99 -2.32
N ASP A 19 17.00 2.89 -1.64
CA ASP A 19 17.74 1.63 -1.67
C ASP A 19 16.77 0.44 -1.70
N ALA A 20 16.54 -0.06 -2.91
CA ALA A 20 15.67 -1.22 -3.15
C ALA A 20 16.22 -2.49 -2.50
N ASN A 21 17.54 -2.71 -2.51
CA ASN A 21 18.15 -3.93 -1.96
C ASN A 21 18.00 -3.97 -0.43
N ALA A 22 18.25 -2.83 0.24
CA ALA A 22 18.04 -2.72 1.67
C ALA A 22 16.57 -2.90 2.06
N ALA A 23 15.64 -2.35 1.27
CA ALA A 23 14.21 -2.55 1.47
C ALA A 23 13.82 -4.04 1.33
N HIS A 24 14.24 -4.73 0.28
CA HIS A 24 13.96 -6.17 0.08
C HIS A 24 14.52 -7.03 1.21
N ALA A 25 15.73 -6.74 1.70
CA ALA A 25 16.28 -7.41 2.86
C ALA A 25 15.45 -7.16 4.14
N PHE A 26 15.03 -5.91 4.36
CA PHE A 26 14.21 -5.53 5.50
C PHE A 26 12.85 -6.22 5.49
N TYR A 27 12.04 -6.04 4.44
CA TYR A 27 10.70 -6.61 4.35
C TYR A 27 10.72 -8.14 4.27
N GLY A 28 11.78 -8.73 3.70
CA GLY A 28 12.01 -10.17 3.77
C GLY A 28 12.18 -10.69 5.20
N LYS A 29 12.87 -9.94 6.07
CA LYS A 29 13.04 -10.32 7.49
C LYS A 29 11.81 -9.97 8.34
N ALA A 30 11.24 -8.79 8.15
CA ALA A 30 10.13 -8.26 8.95
C ALA A 30 8.81 -8.99 8.66
N ILE A 31 8.48 -9.14 7.37
CA ILE A 31 7.19 -9.68 6.91
C ILE A 31 7.34 -11.09 6.36
N GLY A 32 8.41 -11.36 5.60
CA GLY A 32 8.63 -12.64 4.92
C GLY A 32 8.43 -12.59 3.41
N TRP A 33 8.38 -11.40 2.81
CA TRP A 33 8.31 -11.25 1.36
C TRP A 33 9.60 -11.69 0.66
N LYS A 34 9.46 -12.11 -0.59
CA LYS A 34 10.58 -12.51 -1.42
C LYS A 34 10.76 -11.52 -2.57
N PRO A 35 12.00 -11.18 -2.94
CA PRO A 35 12.24 -10.43 -4.16
C PRO A 35 11.90 -11.31 -5.37
N GLN A 36 11.20 -10.73 -6.33
CA GLN A 36 10.89 -11.35 -7.61
C GLN A 36 11.06 -10.30 -8.72
N PRO A 37 12.14 -10.34 -9.51
CA PRO A 37 12.28 -9.48 -10.67
C PRO A 37 11.11 -9.69 -11.64
N TRP A 38 10.61 -8.61 -12.23
CA TRP A 38 9.60 -8.72 -13.27
C TRP A 38 10.22 -9.23 -14.57
N GLU A 39 9.49 -10.08 -15.29
CA GLU A 39 10.00 -10.78 -16.48
C GLU A 39 10.29 -9.80 -17.62
N GLU A 40 9.52 -8.71 -17.72
CA GLU A 40 9.65 -7.69 -18.77
C GLU A 40 10.74 -6.66 -18.44
N ASP A 41 10.94 -6.36 -17.16
CA ASP A 41 11.98 -5.46 -16.67
C ASP A 41 12.53 -5.96 -15.35
N ALA A 42 13.71 -6.59 -15.41
CA ALA A 42 14.39 -7.13 -14.24
C ALA A 42 14.83 -6.05 -13.23
N SER A 43 14.84 -4.76 -13.61
CA SER A 43 15.10 -3.65 -12.69
C SER A 43 13.89 -3.34 -11.80
N TYR A 44 12.68 -3.71 -12.23
CA TYR A 44 11.46 -3.64 -11.44
C TYR A 44 11.35 -4.87 -10.54
N VAL A 45 11.93 -4.77 -9.34
CA VAL A 45 11.97 -5.89 -8.39
C VAL A 45 10.72 -5.87 -7.51
N MET A 46 9.87 -6.87 -7.70
CA MET A 46 8.61 -7.05 -6.96
C MET A 46 8.83 -7.69 -5.59
N PHE A 47 7.95 -7.38 -4.66
CA PHE A 47 7.72 -8.14 -3.44
C PHE A 47 6.69 -9.23 -3.72
N ALA A 48 7.02 -10.48 -3.39
CA ALA A 48 6.12 -11.62 -3.53
C ALA A 48 5.72 -12.19 -2.16
N ALA A 49 4.41 -12.33 -1.97
CA ALA A 49 3.78 -13.08 -0.88
C ALA A 49 3.49 -14.53 -1.33
N GLN A 50 2.71 -15.28 -0.54
CA GLN A 50 2.43 -16.69 -0.83
C GLN A 50 1.62 -16.89 -2.14
N ARG A 51 0.70 -15.98 -2.47
CA ARG A 51 -0.17 -16.07 -3.65
C ARG A 51 0.37 -15.35 -4.88
N GLY A 52 1.53 -14.71 -4.79
CA GLY A 52 2.17 -14.00 -5.90
C GLY A 52 2.68 -12.62 -5.51
N PRO A 53 3.06 -11.81 -6.51
CA PRO A 53 3.50 -10.43 -6.33
C PRO A 53 2.43 -9.55 -5.67
N ILE A 54 2.83 -8.66 -4.78
CA ILE A 54 1.94 -7.73 -4.05
C ILE A 54 2.33 -6.26 -4.21
N GLY A 55 3.46 -5.99 -4.86
CA GLY A 55 4.05 -4.67 -4.94
C GLY A 55 5.47 -4.71 -5.45
N ALA A 56 6.14 -3.56 -5.54
CA ALA A 56 7.53 -3.47 -5.98
C ALA A 56 8.26 -2.28 -5.39
N THR A 57 9.59 -2.27 -5.50
CA THR A 57 10.40 -1.09 -5.20
C THR A 57 10.58 -0.24 -6.44
N VAL A 58 10.46 1.08 -6.29
CA VAL A 58 10.79 2.07 -7.33
C VAL A 58 11.74 3.12 -6.78
N ALA A 59 12.56 3.70 -7.67
CA ALA A 59 13.55 4.69 -7.28
C ALA A 59 12.87 5.99 -6.80
N GLY A 60 13.34 6.50 -5.66
CA GLY A 60 12.78 7.72 -5.05
C GLY A 60 12.94 9.01 -5.86
N ASN A 61 14.01 9.13 -6.66
CA ASN A 61 14.31 10.30 -7.49
C ASN A 61 14.14 11.66 -6.76
N GLY A 62 14.56 11.72 -5.48
CA GLY A 62 14.44 12.91 -4.64
C GLY A 62 13.18 12.98 -3.77
N SER A 63 12.23 12.06 -3.94
CA SER A 63 11.08 11.90 -3.05
C SER A 63 11.49 11.25 -1.73
N ALA A 64 10.85 11.67 -0.63
CA ALA A 64 10.95 10.97 0.64
C ALA A 64 10.42 9.52 0.52
N PRO A 65 10.96 8.55 1.27
CA PRO A 65 10.51 7.16 1.16
C PRO A 65 9.08 6.98 1.64
N HIS A 66 8.26 6.28 0.85
CA HIS A 66 6.85 6.03 1.16
C HIS A 66 6.28 4.86 0.36
N TRP A 67 5.22 4.28 0.90
CA TRP A 67 4.37 3.35 0.16
C TRP A 67 3.28 4.11 -0.62
N LEU A 68 3.10 3.74 -1.88
CA LEU A 68 2.12 4.29 -2.80
C LEU A 68 1.14 3.17 -3.21
N PRO A 69 -0.08 3.16 -2.65
CA PRO A 69 -1.09 2.19 -3.06
C PRO A 69 -1.68 2.56 -4.43
N TYR A 70 -1.98 1.55 -5.24
CA TYR A 70 -2.68 1.69 -6.51
C TYR A 70 -4.12 1.17 -6.38
N ILE A 71 -5.06 2.00 -6.84
CA ILE A 71 -6.48 1.71 -6.81
C ILE A 71 -6.96 1.40 -8.22
N GLY A 72 -7.69 0.29 -8.35
CA GLY A 72 -8.26 -0.18 -9.59
C GLY A 72 -9.32 0.76 -10.14
N THR A 73 -9.35 0.94 -11.47
CA THR A 73 -10.41 1.62 -12.19
C THR A 73 -10.75 0.90 -13.48
N GLY A 74 -12.01 1.00 -13.90
CA GLY A 74 -12.48 0.46 -15.17
C GLY A 74 -12.29 1.41 -16.36
N ASP A 75 -11.82 2.64 -16.14
CA ASP A 75 -11.46 3.60 -17.19
C ASP A 75 -10.54 4.67 -16.60
N ILE A 76 -9.24 4.59 -16.91
CA ILE A 76 -8.24 5.49 -16.34
C ILE A 76 -8.40 6.94 -16.82
N ASP A 77 -8.84 7.13 -18.06
CA ASP A 77 -8.99 8.46 -18.67
C ASP A 77 -10.17 9.19 -18.01
N ALA A 78 -11.32 8.52 -17.90
CA ALA A 78 -12.49 9.05 -17.20
C ALA A 78 -12.21 9.30 -15.71
N THR A 79 -11.40 8.45 -15.07
CA THR A 79 -11.00 8.61 -13.66
C THR A 79 -10.13 9.86 -13.48
N ILE A 80 -9.17 10.08 -14.37
CA ILE A 80 -8.30 11.27 -14.34
C ILE A 80 -9.11 12.54 -14.57
N GLU A 81 -10.03 12.54 -15.54
CA GLU A 81 -10.91 13.68 -15.79
C GLU A 81 -11.76 14.02 -14.55
N LEU A 82 -12.39 13.02 -13.94
CA LEU A 82 -13.20 13.22 -12.73
C LEU A 82 -12.34 13.66 -11.55
N ALA A 83 -11.12 13.14 -11.40
CA ALA A 83 -10.20 13.57 -10.36
C ALA A 83 -9.84 15.06 -10.50
N ARG A 84 -9.53 15.51 -11.73
CA ARG A 84 -9.27 16.94 -12.01
C ARG A 84 -10.48 17.82 -11.70
N GLN A 85 -11.68 17.39 -12.10
CA GLN A 85 -12.92 18.13 -11.79
C GLN A 85 -13.17 18.27 -10.29
N LYS A 86 -12.72 17.30 -9.50
CA LYS A 86 -12.82 17.31 -8.03
C LYS A 86 -11.61 17.90 -7.31
N GLY A 87 -10.70 18.57 -8.03
CA GLY A 87 -9.56 19.29 -7.47
C GLY A 87 -8.29 18.46 -7.28
N GLY A 88 -8.28 17.21 -7.74
CA GLY A 88 -7.07 16.39 -7.79
C GLY A 88 -6.14 16.79 -8.93
N SER A 89 -4.90 16.30 -8.89
CA SER A 89 -3.88 16.53 -9.92
C SER A 89 -3.22 15.24 -10.39
N VAL A 90 -2.65 15.26 -11.59
CA VAL A 90 -1.86 14.16 -12.16
C VAL A 90 -0.39 14.46 -11.91
N LEU A 91 0.31 13.55 -11.24
CA LEU A 91 1.74 13.64 -10.93
C LEU A 91 2.62 12.85 -11.90
N LYS A 92 2.12 11.70 -12.36
CA LYS A 92 2.69 10.90 -13.46
C LYS A 92 1.57 10.63 -14.44
N ASP A 93 1.78 11.01 -15.70
CA ASP A 93 0.84 10.74 -16.79
C ASP A 93 0.67 9.23 -17.02
N VAL A 94 -0.38 8.89 -17.78
CA VAL A 94 -0.72 7.50 -18.08
C VAL A 94 0.43 6.82 -18.83
N ASP A 95 0.81 5.66 -18.31
CA ASP A 95 1.75 4.74 -18.93
C ASP A 95 1.04 3.41 -19.20
N THR A 96 1.45 2.71 -20.26
CA THR A 96 0.83 1.47 -20.72
C THR A 96 1.85 0.34 -20.70
N LEU A 97 1.55 -0.68 -19.91
CA LEU A 97 2.37 -1.89 -19.81
C LEU A 97 2.18 -2.77 -21.05
N SER A 98 3.10 -3.69 -21.32
CA SER A 98 2.99 -4.57 -22.50
C SER A 98 1.76 -5.50 -22.43
N SER A 99 1.27 -5.78 -21.22
CA SER A 99 0.01 -6.49 -20.98
C SER A 99 -1.24 -5.71 -21.45
N GLY A 100 -1.10 -4.43 -21.81
CA GLY A 100 -2.20 -3.53 -22.13
C GLY A 100 -2.84 -2.87 -20.89
N SER A 101 -2.42 -3.25 -19.68
CA SER A 101 -2.85 -2.55 -18.46
C SER A 101 -2.22 -1.16 -18.41
N ARG A 102 -2.96 -0.19 -17.85
CA ARG A 102 -2.56 1.21 -17.81
C ARG A 102 -2.46 1.70 -16.37
N HIS A 103 -1.55 2.61 -16.09
CA HIS A 103 -1.42 3.20 -14.76
C HIS A 103 -0.99 4.66 -14.80
N ALA A 104 -1.35 5.39 -13.75
CA ALA A 104 -0.95 6.79 -13.53
C ALA A 104 -0.78 7.06 -12.03
N VAL A 105 -0.10 8.15 -11.67
CA VAL A 105 0.01 8.59 -10.27
C VAL A 105 -0.67 9.94 -10.12
N LEU A 106 -1.60 10.01 -9.17
CA LEU A 106 -2.43 11.18 -8.90
C LEU A 106 -2.15 11.70 -7.48
N GLN A 107 -2.61 12.92 -7.23
CA GLN A 107 -2.71 13.52 -5.91
C GLN A 107 -4.14 14.00 -5.68
N ASP A 108 -4.68 13.73 -4.50
CA ASP A 108 -5.99 14.26 -4.09
C ASP A 108 -5.91 15.77 -3.77
N PRO A 109 -7.05 16.46 -3.58
CA PRO A 109 -7.07 17.90 -3.26
C PRO A 109 -6.38 18.26 -1.93
N TYR A 110 -6.13 17.28 -1.07
CA TYR A 110 -5.59 17.44 0.27
C TYR A 110 -4.08 17.16 0.32
N GLY A 111 -3.53 16.56 -0.74
CA GLY A 111 -2.11 16.30 -0.92
C GLY A 111 -1.69 14.83 -0.85
N ALA A 112 -2.61 13.90 -0.59
CA ALA A 112 -2.30 12.48 -0.55
C ALA A 112 -2.09 11.92 -1.95
N LYS A 113 -0.99 11.18 -2.14
CA LYS A 113 -0.62 10.57 -3.43
C LYS A 113 -1.12 9.15 -3.51
N PHE A 114 -1.63 8.76 -4.67
CA PHE A 114 -2.08 7.39 -4.93
C PHE A 114 -1.90 7.04 -6.40
N GLY A 115 -1.74 5.76 -6.69
CA GLY A 115 -1.76 5.25 -8.05
C GLY A 115 -3.18 4.92 -8.50
N VAL A 116 -3.45 5.04 -9.79
CA VAL A 116 -4.62 4.44 -10.43
C VAL A 116 -4.16 3.39 -11.42
N TYR A 117 -4.90 2.29 -11.50
CA TYR A 117 -4.55 1.15 -12.33
C TYR A 117 -5.78 0.64 -13.07
N GLU A 118 -5.72 0.59 -14.39
CA GLU A 118 -6.71 -0.06 -15.23
C GLU A 118 -6.15 -1.39 -15.72
N SER A 119 -6.81 -2.47 -15.32
CA SER A 119 -6.38 -3.81 -15.73
C SER A 119 -6.95 -4.20 -17.08
N ALA A 120 -6.11 -4.86 -17.89
CA ALA A 120 -6.54 -5.61 -19.06
C ALA A 120 -7.11 -7.00 -18.70
N GLU A 121 -6.99 -7.45 -17.45
CA GLU A 121 -7.40 -8.77 -16.96
C GLU A 121 -8.56 -8.69 -15.97
N ASP A 122 -9.30 -9.80 -15.81
CA ASP A 122 -10.38 -9.95 -14.83
C ASP A 122 -9.80 -10.21 -13.43
N TYR A 123 -10.08 -9.29 -12.49
CA TYR A 123 -9.62 -9.39 -11.09
C TYR A 123 -10.48 -10.32 -10.23
N GLY A 124 -11.54 -10.89 -10.78
CA GLY A 124 -12.41 -11.86 -10.15
C GLY A 124 -13.07 -11.36 -8.87
N LYS A 125 -13.44 -12.30 -7.99
CA LYS A 125 -14.07 -11.97 -6.71
C LYS A 125 -13.05 -11.45 -5.71
N ILE A 126 -13.46 -10.48 -4.89
CA ILE A 126 -12.70 -10.05 -3.73
C ILE A 126 -12.60 -11.22 -2.74
N THR A 127 -11.38 -11.55 -2.32
CA THR A 127 -11.12 -12.59 -1.32
C THR A 127 -10.45 -11.98 -0.10
N PRO A 128 -10.72 -12.48 1.12
CA PRO A 128 -10.03 -12.01 2.31
C PRO A 128 -8.50 -12.14 2.17
N PRO A 129 -7.75 -11.11 2.63
CA PRO A 129 -6.29 -11.09 2.51
C PRO A 129 -5.66 -12.24 3.31
N GLN A 130 -4.68 -12.90 2.71
CA GLN A 130 -3.87 -13.94 3.36
C GLN A 130 -2.64 -13.32 4.04
N PRO A 131 -2.01 -14.03 5.00
CA PRO A 131 -0.82 -13.50 5.65
C PRO A 131 0.28 -13.16 4.62
N GLY A 132 0.81 -11.95 4.71
CA GLY A 132 1.73 -11.35 3.75
C GLY A 132 1.04 -10.48 2.69
N GLU A 133 -0.28 -10.43 2.62
CA GLU A 133 -1.00 -9.54 1.70
C GLU A 133 -1.43 -8.26 2.42
N HIS A 134 -1.61 -7.17 1.67
CA HIS A 134 -2.18 -5.94 2.22
C HIS A 134 -3.65 -6.17 2.59
N SER A 135 -4.07 -5.65 3.74
CA SER A 135 -5.37 -5.95 4.35
C SER A 135 -6.18 -4.76 4.81
N TRP A 136 -5.55 -3.59 4.93
CA TRP A 136 -6.21 -2.36 5.31
C TRP A 136 -5.42 -1.18 4.75
N HIS A 137 -6.13 -0.12 4.38
CA HIS A 137 -5.54 1.08 3.82
C HIS A 137 -6.13 2.28 4.55
N GLU A 138 -5.28 2.95 5.31
CA GLU A 138 -5.71 4.10 6.11
C GLU A 138 -5.29 5.39 5.41
N LEU A 139 -6.26 6.28 5.18
CA LEU A 139 -5.99 7.63 4.72
C LEU A 139 -6.05 8.58 5.89
N ILE A 140 -4.96 9.29 6.11
CA ILE A 140 -4.91 10.44 7.00
C ILE A 140 -4.99 11.68 6.12
N SER A 141 -6.08 12.44 6.22
CA SER A 141 -6.35 13.65 5.42
C SER A 141 -6.47 14.89 6.32
N THR A 142 -6.26 16.10 5.79
CA THR A 142 -6.60 17.34 6.50
C THR A 142 -8.10 17.59 6.59
N ASP A 143 -8.88 16.92 5.75
CA ASP A 143 -10.35 16.88 5.77
C ASP A 143 -10.79 15.51 5.23
N HIS A 144 -11.22 14.63 6.14
CA HIS A 144 -11.63 13.28 5.78
C HIS A 144 -12.98 13.22 5.05
N GLU A 145 -13.89 14.16 5.28
CA GLU A 145 -15.23 14.14 4.67
C GLU A 145 -15.11 14.46 3.18
N GLY A 146 -14.42 15.56 2.84
CA GLY A 146 -14.21 15.89 1.44
C GLY A 146 -13.22 14.95 0.74
N ALA A 147 -12.26 14.34 1.46
CA ALA A 147 -11.47 13.25 0.90
C ALA A 147 -12.34 12.04 0.56
N PHE A 148 -13.26 11.65 1.45
CA PHE A 148 -14.20 10.58 1.18
C PHE A 148 -15.09 10.90 -0.03
N ASP A 149 -15.60 12.12 -0.17
CA ASP A 149 -16.38 12.55 -1.35
C ASP A 149 -15.58 12.51 -2.67
N PHE A 150 -14.27 12.74 -2.59
CA PHE A 150 -13.36 12.61 -3.72
C PHE A 150 -13.20 11.13 -4.11
N TYR A 151 -12.80 10.28 -3.17
CA TYR A 151 -12.52 8.87 -3.41
C TYR A 151 -13.78 8.05 -3.72
N SER A 152 -14.89 8.31 -3.03
CA SER A 152 -16.19 7.67 -3.29
C SER A 152 -16.65 7.90 -4.72
N ALA A 153 -16.52 9.13 -5.23
CA ALA A 153 -16.92 9.42 -6.61
C ALA A 153 -16.06 8.69 -7.66
N LEU A 154 -14.75 8.60 -7.45
CA LEU A 154 -13.85 7.91 -8.37
C LEU A 154 -14.05 6.39 -8.31
N PHE A 155 -14.13 5.84 -7.11
CA PHE A 155 -13.95 4.41 -6.87
C PHE A 155 -15.21 3.67 -6.43
N GLY A 156 -16.32 4.39 -6.24
CA GLY A 156 -17.58 3.80 -5.78
C GLY A 156 -17.52 3.31 -4.34
N TRP A 157 -16.62 3.86 -3.52
CA TRP A 157 -16.53 3.50 -2.11
C TRP A 157 -17.75 3.99 -1.33
N GLU A 158 -18.19 3.16 -0.40
CA GLU A 158 -19.31 3.40 0.50
C GLU A 158 -18.79 3.72 1.90
N ASN A 159 -19.50 4.63 2.60
CA ASN A 159 -19.28 4.88 4.01
C ASN A 159 -20.01 3.78 4.77
N MET A 160 -19.25 2.84 5.33
CA MET A 160 -19.81 1.65 5.97
C MET A 160 -20.16 1.93 7.41
N VAL A 161 -19.21 2.51 8.16
CA VAL A 161 -19.33 2.76 9.61
C VAL A 161 -18.52 4.00 9.97
N GLU A 162 -19.05 4.84 10.85
CA GLU A 162 -18.28 5.90 11.50
C GLU A 162 -18.15 5.62 13.00
N HIS A 163 -16.93 5.70 13.52
CA HIS A 163 -16.65 5.61 14.95
C HIS A 163 -16.25 6.98 15.50
N ASP A 164 -16.90 7.40 16.58
CA ASP A 164 -16.47 8.57 17.35
C ASP A 164 -15.29 8.18 18.25
N MET A 165 -14.11 8.71 17.93
CA MET A 165 -12.87 8.50 18.69
C MET A 165 -12.60 9.65 19.68
N GLY A 166 -13.64 10.42 20.02
CA GLY A 166 -13.59 11.53 20.98
C GLY A 166 -12.65 12.65 20.50
N PRO A 167 -11.66 13.08 21.30
CA PRO A 167 -10.74 14.15 20.91
C PRO A 167 -9.94 13.87 19.63
N MET A 168 -9.85 12.62 19.16
CA MET A 168 -9.21 12.28 17.89
C MET A 168 -10.10 12.55 16.66
N GLY A 169 -11.39 12.82 16.87
CA GLY A 169 -12.37 13.02 15.80
C GLY A 169 -13.05 11.72 15.38
N LYS A 170 -13.65 11.73 14.19
CA LYS A 170 -14.30 10.55 13.61
C LYS A 170 -13.28 9.68 12.86
N TYR A 171 -13.51 8.37 12.93
CA TYR A 171 -12.87 7.37 12.09
C TYR A 171 -13.92 6.74 11.17
N LEU A 172 -13.84 7.03 9.88
CA LEU A 172 -14.74 6.50 8.87
C LEU A 172 -14.15 5.21 8.30
N ILE A 173 -14.92 4.13 8.29
CA ILE A 173 -14.58 2.88 7.61
C ILE A 173 -15.26 2.90 6.25
N TYR A 174 -14.47 2.69 5.19
CA TYR A 174 -14.96 2.63 3.82
C TYR A 174 -14.74 1.25 3.20
N GLY A 175 -15.51 0.96 2.16
CA GLY A 175 -15.42 -0.29 1.43
C GLY A 175 -16.28 -0.33 0.18
N VAL A 176 -16.48 -1.52 -0.36
CA VAL A 176 -17.38 -1.78 -1.50
C VAL A 176 -18.28 -2.97 -1.14
N GLY A 177 -19.59 -2.78 -1.22
CA GLY A 177 -20.56 -3.77 -0.73
C GLY A 177 -20.31 -4.10 0.74
N ASP A 178 -20.20 -5.37 1.09
CA ASP A 178 -19.97 -5.82 2.48
C ASP A 178 -18.47 -5.95 2.86
N VAL A 179 -17.55 -5.51 1.99
CA VAL A 179 -16.11 -5.66 2.22
C VAL A 179 -15.48 -4.33 2.61
N PRO A 180 -15.04 -4.16 3.86
CA PRO A 180 -14.27 -2.99 4.25
C PRO A 180 -12.85 -3.07 3.67
N PHE A 181 -12.35 -1.94 3.20
CA PHE A 181 -11.00 -1.81 2.64
C PHE A 181 -10.07 -0.98 3.51
N GLY A 182 -10.62 -0.09 4.32
CA GLY A 182 -9.79 0.90 4.96
C GLY A 182 -10.53 1.85 5.88
N GLY A 183 -9.76 2.78 6.42
CA GLY A 183 -10.25 3.83 7.28
C GLY A 183 -9.79 5.21 6.81
N MET A 184 -10.57 6.24 7.12
CA MET A 184 -10.21 7.62 6.92
C MET A 184 -10.33 8.38 8.24
N MET A 185 -9.36 9.23 8.52
CA MET A 185 -9.42 10.13 9.67
C MET A 185 -8.84 11.50 9.34
N THR A 186 -9.26 12.49 10.12
CA THR A 186 -8.72 13.85 9.99
C THR A 186 -7.46 14.02 10.82
N LEU A 187 -6.40 14.46 10.18
CA LEU A 187 -5.17 14.91 10.79
C LEU A 187 -5.42 16.20 11.57
N LYS A 188 -5.32 16.16 12.90
CA LYS A 188 -5.31 17.37 13.72
C LYS A 188 -3.91 17.98 13.84
N THR A 189 -2.89 17.12 13.87
CA THR A 189 -1.46 17.46 13.94
C THR A 189 -0.67 16.29 13.37
N GLY A 190 0.39 16.53 12.60
CA GLY A 190 1.29 15.48 12.12
C GLY A 190 1.77 15.69 10.67
N PRO A 191 2.28 14.64 10.00
CA PRO A 191 2.83 14.75 8.65
C PRO A 191 1.74 15.07 7.63
N SER A 192 2.14 15.53 6.44
CA SER A 192 1.23 15.78 5.32
C SER A 192 0.31 14.58 5.03
N PRO A 193 -0.89 14.82 4.44
CA PRO A 193 -1.83 13.76 4.09
C PRO A 193 -1.18 12.60 3.34
N ASN A 194 -1.45 11.38 3.80
CA ASN A 194 -0.78 10.18 3.30
C ASN A 194 -1.63 8.93 3.50
N TRP A 195 -1.27 7.92 2.70
CA TRP A 195 -1.79 6.57 2.80
C TRP A 195 -0.87 5.69 3.64
N LEU A 196 -1.43 4.95 4.58
CA LEU A 196 -0.75 3.93 5.36
C LEU A 196 -1.35 2.55 5.03
N SER A 197 -0.53 1.67 4.46
CA SER A 197 -0.94 0.31 4.11
C SER A 197 -0.57 -0.68 5.22
N TYR A 198 -1.53 -1.53 5.59
CA TYR A 198 -1.38 -2.56 6.62
C TYR A 198 -1.21 -3.93 5.97
N VAL A 199 -0.14 -4.63 6.31
CA VAL A 199 0.10 -6.01 5.87
C VAL A 199 -0.52 -6.99 6.86
N HIS A 200 -1.32 -7.95 6.37
CA HIS A 200 -1.86 -9.01 7.21
C HIS A 200 -0.74 -9.92 7.71
N VAL A 201 -0.63 -10.12 9.02
CA VAL A 201 0.35 -10.99 9.67
C VAL A 201 -0.33 -11.93 10.65
N LYS A 202 0.37 -13.01 11.00
CA LYS A 202 -0.15 -13.99 11.97
C LYS A 202 -0.04 -13.51 13.42
N ASP A 203 0.88 -12.60 13.69
CA ASP A 203 1.20 -12.13 15.05
C ASP A 203 1.95 -10.79 14.96
N VAL A 204 1.31 -9.70 15.42
CA VAL A 204 1.93 -8.37 15.39
C VAL A 204 3.05 -8.21 16.42
N ASN A 205 3.05 -8.95 17.54
CA ASN A 205 4.11 -8.91 18.53
C ASN A 205 5.40 -9.49 17.97
N GLN A 206 5.29 -10.62 17.26
CA GLN A 206 6.43 -11.23 16.58
C GLN A 206 6.91 -10.37 15.41
N THR A 207 5.99 -9.77 14.64
CA THR A 207 6.35 -8.82 13.58
C THR A 207 7.11 -7.62 14.16
N ALA A 208 6.65 -7.02 15.27
CA ALA A 208 7.33 -5.91 15.93
C ALA A 208 8.77 -6.25 16.37
N LYS A 209 8.98 -7.46 16.91
CA LYS A 209 10.34 -7.96 17.24
C LYS A 209 11.20 -8.08 15.98
N LYS A 210 10.66 -8.62 14.90
CA LYS A 210 11.37 -8.76 13.62
C LYS A 210 11.73 -7.41 13.01
N VAL A 211 10.80 -6.46 13.02
CA VAL A 211 11.03 -5.07 12.57
C VAL A 211 12.23 -4.46 13.29
N LYS A 212 12.23 -4.48 14.63
CA LYS A 212 13.35 -3.97 15.43
C LYS A 212 14.67 -4.67 15.09
N SER A 213 14.63 -6.01 15.00
CA SER A 213 15.83 -6.80 14.66
C SER A 213 16.34 -6.59 13.24
N ALA A 214 15.51 -6.06 12.34
CA ALA A 214 15.84 -5.76 10.95
C ALA A 214 16.29 -4.29 10.77
N GLY A 215 16.38 -3.51 11.85
CA GLY A 215 16.80 -2.11 11.84
C GLY A 215 15.66 -1.11 11.64
N GLY A 216 14.40 -1.55 11.62
CA GLY A 216 13.23 -0.66 11.58
C GLY A 216 12.83 -0.18 12.98
N GLN A 217 11.97 0.83 13.02
CA GLN A 217 11.43 1.41 14.24
C GLN A 217 9.95 1.07 14.39
N VAL A 218 9.52 0.70 15.61
CA VAL A 218 8.09 0.61 15.96
C VAL A 218 7.69 1.96 16.53
N ILE A 219 6.65 2.58 15.96
CA ILE A 219 6.18 3.92 16.32
C ILE A 219 4.83 3.92 17.04
N ASN A 220 4.01 2.88 16.83
CA ASN A 220 2.75 2.69 17.54
C ASN A 220 2.42 1.19 17.67
N GLY A 221 1.85 0.79 18.80
CA GLY A 221 1.62 -0.61 19.14
C GLY A 221 2.90 -1.42 19.42
N PRO A 222 2.82 -2.76 19.46
CA PRO A 222 1.64 -3.59 19.20
C PRO A 222 0.48 -3.31 20.15
N MET A 223 -0.73 -3.22 19.63
CA MET A 223 -1.93 -2.99 20.43
C MET A 223 -3.18 -3.60 19.81
N GLU A 224 -4.15 -3.92 20.65
CA GLU A 224 -5.50 -4.29 20.24
C GLU A 224 -6.28 -3.03 19.80
N VAL A 225 -7.08 -3.17 18.76
CA VAL A 225 -8.00 -2.13 18.25
C VAL A 225 -9.45 -2.57 18.43
N PRO A 226 -10.43 -1.64 18.39
CA PRO A 226 -11.84 -2.01 18.40
C PRO A 226 -12.15 -3.15 17.41
N GLY A 227 -12.91 -4.14 17.85
CA GLY A 227 -13.14 -5.39 17.08
C GLY A 227 -12.23 -6.56 17.48
N GLY A 228 -11.17 -6.29 18.27
CA GLY A 228 -10.28 -7.31 18.84
C GLY A 228 -9.13 -7.74 17.94
N ASP A 229 -9.01 -7.12 16.77
CA ASP A 229 -7.86 -7.23 15.91
C ASP A 229 -6.68 -6.43 16.49
N TRP A 230 -5.48 -6.68 15.98
CA TRP A 230 -4.25 -6.13 16.52
C TRP A 230 -3.42 -5.47 15.43
N ILE A 231 -2.78 -4.35 15.76
CA ILE A 231 -1.92 -3.63 14.84
C ILE A 231 -0.55 -3.33 15.44
N VAL A 232 0.41 -3.07 14.56
CA VAL A 232 1.65 -2.34 14.88
C VAL A 232 1.98 -1.43 13.70
N GLN A 233 2.33 -0.18 13.96
CA GLN A 233 2.82 0.76 12.95
C GLN A 233 4.33 0.95 13.13
N ALA A 234 5.04 1.02 12.01
CA ALA A 234 6.49 1.01 11.97
C ALA A 234 7.04 1.89 10.84
N ILE A 235 8.32 2.20 10.95
CA ILE A 235 9.12 2.88 9.93
C ILE A 235 10.26 1.94 9.55
N ASP A 236 10.48 1.74 8.25
CA ASP A 236 11.62 0.96 7.75
C ASP A 236 12.95 1.73 7.86
N PRO A 237 14.11 1.10 7.66
CA PRO A 237 15.41 1.78 7.83
C PRO A 237 15.65 2.90 6.81
N GLN A 238 14.84 2.98 5.73
CA GLN A 238 14.92 4.06 4.75
C GLN A 238 14.00 5.23 5.12
N GLY A 239 13.02 5.03 6.00
CA GLY A 239 12.11 6.06 6.48
C GLY A 239 10.67 5.91 6.00
N ALA A 240 10.34 4.83 5.26
CA ALA A 240 8.96 4.61 4.80
C ALA A 240 8.11 4.02 5.93
N MET A 241 6.95 4.62 6.17
CA MET A 241 5.99 4.15 7.15
C MET A 241 5.14 3.01 6.58
N PHE A 242 4.92 1.97 7.37
CA PHE A 242 4.03 0.86 7.06
C PHE A 242 3.39 0.32 8.35
N ALA A 243 2.38 -0.53 8.21
CA ALA A 243 1.77 -1.18 9.36
C ALA A 243 1.58 -2.67 9.13
N ALA A 244 1.42 -3.41 10.22
CA ALA A 244 1.03 -4.81 10.20
C ALA A 244 -0.23 -5.00 11.02
N HIS A 245 -1.10 -5.89 10.56
CA HIS A 245 -2.42 -6.16 11.11
C HIS A 245 -2.62 -7.68 11.31
N ALA A 246 -3.05 -8.12 12.49
CA ALA A 246 -3.42 -9.51 12.75
C ALA A 246 -4.85 -9.59 13.28
N THR A 247 -5.63 -10.54 12.79
CA THR A 247 -6.99 -10.72 13.33
C THR A 247 -6.95 -11.27 14.76
N ALA A 248 -8.02 -11.05 15.52
CA ALA A 248 -8.23 -11.66 16.84
C ALA A 248 -8.04 -13.19 16.79
N ALA A 249 -8.48 -13.83 15.71
CA ALA A 249 -8.35 -15.27 15.52
C ALA A 249 -6.89 -15.70 15.27
N ASN A 250 -6.11 -14.89 14.55
CA ASN A 250 -4.68 -15.12 14.36
C ASN A 250 -3.92 -15.02 15.69
N MET A 251 -4.20 -13.97 16.47
CA MET A 251 -3.57 -13.76 17.78
C MET A 251 -3.84 -14.92 18.74
N LYS A 252 -5.11 -15.35 18.87
CA LYS A 252 -5.50 -16.52 19.70
C LYS A 252 -4.80 -17.82 19.27
N LYS A 253 -4.57 -18.02 17.97
CA LYS A 253 -3.83 -19.20 17.45
C LYS A 253 -2.34 -19.12 17.80
N SER A 254 -1.74 -17.94 17.70
CA SER A 254 -0.32 -17.71 18.02
C SER A 254 -0.04 -17.92 19.51
N GLU A 255 -0.90 -17.41 20.40
CA GLU A 255 -0.80 -17.63 21.85
C GLU A 255 -0.90 -19.12 22.22
N LYS A 256 -1.84 -19.85 21.61
CA LYS A 256 -1.98 -21.30 21.83
C LYS A 256 -0.74 -22.05 21.37
N LYS A 257 -0.13 -21.65 20.26
CA LYS A 257 1.11 -22.25 19.75
C LYS A 257 2.28 -21.97 20.70
N GLU A 258 2.42 -20.74 21.19
CA GLU A 258 3.48 -20.39 22.15
C GLU A 258 3.32 -21.14 23.48
N LYS A 259 2.09 -21.23 24.00
CA LYS A 259 1.77 -22.03 25.20
C LYS A 259 1.96 -23.54 25.01
N LYS A 260 1.96 -24.05 23.79
CA LYS A 260 2.30 -25.46 23.50
C LYS A 260 3.82 -25.67 23.41
N VAL A 261 4.54 -24.72 22.81
CA VAL A 261 6.00 -24.78 22.67
C VAL A 261 6.70 -24.62 24.00
N LYS A 262 6.28 -23.70 24.88
CA LYS A 262 6.93 -23.48 26.20
C LYS A 262 7.01 -24.75 27.07
N PRO A 263 5.93 -25.54 27.28
CA PRO A 263 5.99 -26.80 28.02
C PRO A 263 6.81 -27.89 27.33
N GLU A 264 6.86 -27.91 26.00
CA GLU A 264 7.63 -28.91 25.23
C GLU A 264 9.12 -28.58 25.25
N GLN A 265 9.47 -27.29 25.22
CA GLN A 265 10.84 -26.82 25.37
C GLN A 265 11.36 -26.96 26.80
N LEU A 266 10.53 -26.69 27.82
CA LEU A 266 10.86 -27.02 29.21
C LEU A 266 11.14 -28.52 29.40
N LYS A 267 10.44 -29.40 28.68
CA LYS A 267 10.67 -30.85 28.73
C LYS A 267 11.97 -31.24 28.03
N LEU A 268 12.28 -30.63 26.89
CA LEU A 268 13.51 -30.89 26.14
C LEU A 268 14.76 -30.39 26.90
N ASP A 269 14.65 -29.25 27.58
CA ASP A 269 15.74 -28.68 28.39
C ASP A 269 15.99 -29.49 29.69
N THR A 270 15.02 -30.31 30.14
CA THR A 270 15.19 -31.24 31.28
C THR A 270 15.75 -32.62 30.92
N GLU A 271 15.89 -32.96 29.63
CA GLU A 271 16.41 -34.29 29.18
C GLU A 271 17.90 -34.28 28.81
N THR A 272 18.64 -33.18 29.01
CA THR A 272 20.11 -33.17 28.87
C THR A 272 20.75 -33.33 30.26
N PRO A 273 21.33 -34.50 30.61
CA PRO A 273 22.09 -34.61 31.85
C PRO A 273 23.37 -33.77 31.74
N PRO A 274 23.81 -33.07 32.80
CA PRO A 274 25.10 -32.43 32.81
C PRO A 274 26.18 -33.52 32.77
N SER A 275 26.94 -33.56 31.67
CA SER A 275 28.15 -34.36 31.60
C SER A 275 29.17 -33.75 32.55
N ALA A 276 29.58 -34.54 33.56
CA ALA A 276 30.54 -34.16 34.57
C ALA A 276 31.85 -33.66 33.94
N VAL A 277 32.22 -32.42 34.25
CA VAL A 277 33.58 -31.93 34.10
C VAL A 277 34.13 -31.82 35.52
N GLN A 278 35.19 -32.58 35.77
CA GLN A 278 35.94 -32.62 37.02
C GLN A 278 36.70 -31.30 37.21
N ASP A 279 36.65 -30.77 38.44
CA ASP A 279 37.54 -29.71 38.92
C ASP A 279 39.02 -30.11 38.77
N PRO A 280 39.91 -29.12 38.62
CA PRO A 280 40.80 -28.92 39.75
C PRO A 280 41.08 -27.44 40.11
N GLU A 281 41.16 -27.26 41.44
CA GLU A 281 42.03 -26.36 42.21
C GLU A 281 42.07 -24.85 41.93
N THR A 282 41.56 -24.13 42.93
CA THR A 282 41.82 -22.72 43.27
C THR A 282 43.31 -22.46 43.50
N PRO A 283 43.82 -21.27 43.14
CA PRO A 283 44.44 -20.46 44.19
C PRO A 283 44.10 -18.97 44.13
N ALA A 284 44.05 -18.42 45.35
CA ALA A 284 44.41 -17.08 45.82
C ALA A 284 43.73 -15.83 45.25
N GLU A 285 43.23 -15.08 46.22
CA GLU A 285 42.61 -13.76 46.27
C GLU A 285 43.56 -12.63 45.87
N GLU A 286 43.12 -11.77 44.93
CA GLU A 286 43.66 -10.41 44.76
C GLU A 286 42.49 -9.42 44.61
N GLN A 287 42.47 -8.43 45.50
CA GLN A 287 41.42 -7.44 45.69
C GLN A 287 41.38 -6.42 44.55
N ALA A 288 40.19 -6.17 44.00
CA ALA A 288 39.93 -5.09 43.05
C ALA A 288 39.17 -3.93 43.73
N PRO A 289 39.52 -2.65 43.46
CA PRO A 289 38.91 -1.47 44.07
C PRO A 289 37.50 -1.14 43.50
N PRO A 290 36.71 -0.31 44.22
CA PRO A 290 35.28 -0.13 43.94
C PRO A 290 34.98 0.69 42.68
N VAL A 291 33.96 0.26 41.93
CA VAL A 291 33.41 0.97 40.77
C VAL A 291 32.48 2.08 41.24
N GLU A 292 32.85 3.31 40.87
CA GLU A 292 32.09 4.54 41.09
C GLU A 292 30.82 4.58 40.20
N THR A 293 29.68 4.82 40.83
CA THR A 293 28.40 5.17 40.18
C THR A 293 28.50 6.53 39.48
N PRO A 294 28.14 6.66 38.19
CA PRO A 294 27.99 7.98 37.58
C PRO A 294 26.70 8.67 38.05
N PRO A 295 26.75 9.94 38.47
CA PRO A 295 25.61 10.65 39.03
C PRO A 295 24.59 11.11 37.98
N ALA A 296 23.35 11.23 38.47
CA ALA A 296 22.22 11.83 37.79
C ALA A 296 22.52 13.26 37.30
N ALA A 297 22.20 13.55 36.05
CA ALA A 297 22.19 14.91 35.53
C ALA A 297 20.90 15.66 35.98
N PRO A 298 21.02 16.93 36.38
CA PRO A 298 19.96 17.66 37.07
C PRO A 298 18.89 18.24 36.14
N ALA A 299 17.72 18.47 36.73
CA ALA A 299 16.58 19.17 36.16
C ALA A 299 16.91 20.65 35.85
N GLU A 300 16.60 21.11 34.64
CA GLU A 300 16.43 22.55 34.35
C GLU A 300 14.95 22.95 34.44
N LYS A 301 14.72 24.05 35.18
CA LYS A 301 13.46 24.80 35.29
C LYS A 301 13.78 26.28 34.98
N PRO A 302 12.76 27.13 34.72
CA PRO A 302 12.54 27.79 33.44
C PRO A 302 13.09 29.23 33.38
N ALA A 303 13.48 29.69 32.18
CA ALA A 303 13.75 31.11 31.94
C ALA A 303 12.46 31.88 31.61
N LYS A 304 12.19 32.92 32.41
CA LYS A 304 11.06 33.85 32.28
C LYS A 304 11.35 34.98 31.27
N LYS A 305 10.28 35.34 30.55
CA LYS A 305 9.90 36.62 29.91
C LYS A 305 10.84 37.82 30.04
N ARG A 306 11.07 38.48 28.90
CA ARG A 306 11.20 39.95 28.80
C ARG A 306 10.53 40.45 27.51
N ALA A 307 9.69 41.47 27.63
CA ALA A 307 9.08 42.30 26.59
C ALA A 307 8.97 43.73 27.14
N PRO A 308 8.59 44.77 26.38
CA PRO A 308 8.97 45.18 25.02
C PRO A 308 9.51 46.64 24.99
N ALA A 309 10.02 47.13 23.85
CA ALA A 309 10.18 48.57 23.59
C ALA A 309 9.66 48.93 22.19
N LYS A 310 8.99 50.09 22.11
CA LYS A 310 8.06 50.57 21.09
C LYS A 310 8.73 51.36 19.93
N LYS A 311 8.11 51.29 18.74
CA LYS A 311 7.78 52.31 17.67
C LYS A 311 8.83 53.36 17.29
N ALA A 312 8.97 53.91 16.06
CA ALA A 312 8.36 53.90 14.71
C ALA A 312 9.27 54.84 13.84
N PRO A 313 9.06 55.22 12.55
CA PRO A 313 7.93 55.01 11.61
C PRO A 313 8.36 54.50 10.20
N PRO A 314 7.42 54.31 9.24
CA PRO A 314 7.67 53.61 7.97
C PRO A 314 8.05 54.58 6.84
N LYS A 315 8.77 54.07 5.82
CA LYS A 315 8.92 54.75 4.52
C LYS A 315 8.05 54.07 3.46
N GLU A 316 7.44 54.93 2.65
CA GLU A 316 6.43 54.72 1.61
C GLU A 316 6.72 53.61 0.60
N ALA A 317 5.62 52.99 0.16
CA ALA A 317 5.50 52.26 -1.09
C ALA A 317 5.34 53.24 -2.27
N PRO A 318 5.87 52.92 -3.47
CA PRO A 318 5.39 53.50 -4.72
C PRO A 318 4.14 52.77 -5.25
N PRO A 319 3.29 53.45 -6.04
CA PRO A 319 1.85 53.16 -6.11
C PRO A 319 1.44 52.11 -7.15
N ALA A 320 0.27 51.53 -6.90
CA ALA A 320 -0.52 50.78 -7.85
C ALA A 320 -1.13 51.72 -8.92
N GLU A 321 -1.05 51.31 -10.18
CA GLU A 321 -1.87 51.86 -11.26
C GLU A 321 -3.35 51.55 -11.00
N ALA A 322 -4.17 52.59 -10.96
CA ALA A 322 -5.62 52.48 -11.05
C ALA A 322 -6.05 52.29 -12.51
N PRO A 323 -7.09 51.50 -12.81
CA PRO A 323 -7.75 51.53 -14.10
C PRO A 323 -8.67 52.75 -14.20
N ALA A 324 -8.63 53.44 -15.34
CA ALA A 324 -9.53 54.52 -15.68
C ALA A 324 -10.93 54.01 -16.03
N GLU A 325 -11.95 54.71 -15.54
CA GLU A 325 -13.35 54.62 -15.92
C GLU A 325 -13.66 55.73 -16.93
N GLU A 326 -14.19 55.38 -18.11
CA GLU A 326 -15.06 56.27 -18.90
C GLU A 326 -16.07 55.44 -19.70
N ALA A 327 -17.35 55.78 -19.56
CA ALA A 327 -18.53 55.17 -20.18
C ALA A 327 -18.98 56.00 -21.42
N PRO A 328 -20.17 55.77 -22.02
CA PRO A 328 -20.75 54.56 -22.64
C PRO A 328 -21.06 54.79 -24.14
N ALA A 329 -21.41 53.75 -24.92
CA ALA A 329 -22.62 53.73 -25.77
C ALA A 329 -22.71 52.52 -26.75
N LYS A 330 -23.97 52.12 -26.96
CA LYS A 330 -24.61 51.41 -28.10
C LYS A 330 -24.70 49.89 -28.07
N GLN A 331 -25.85 49.46 -27.56
CA GLN A 331 -26.53 48.18 -27.83
C GLN A 331 -26.86 48.00 -29.33
N ALA A 332 -26.76 46.76 -29.81
CA ALA A 332 -27.79 46.00 -30.56
C ALA A 332 -27.18 44.71 -31.19
N PRO A 333 -27.96 43.67 -31.55
CA PRO A 333 -29.07 43.09 -30.80
C PRO A 333 -28.90 41.56 -30.58
N ALA A 334 -29.58 41.08 -29.55
CA ALA A 334 -29.72 39.67 -29.21
C ALA A 334 -30.43 38.86 -30.31
N LYS A 335 -29.88 37.69 -30.65
CA LYS A 335 -30.59 36.67 -31.42
C LYS A 335 -31.60 35.96 -30.51
N LYS A 336 -32.86 36.06 -30.89
CA LYS A 336 -34.03 35.40 -30.30
C LYS A 336 -33.85 33.88 -30.33
N SER A 337 -33.95 33.23 -29.18
CA SER A 337 -34.41 31.85 -29.06
C SER A 337 -35.84 31.87 -28.52
N PRO A 338 -36.83 31.28 -29.22
CA PRO A 338 -38.22 31.37 -28.81
C PRO A 338 -38.52 30.45 -27.63
N ALA A 339 -39.34 30.97 -26.71
CA ALA A 339 -39.81 30.27 -25.53
C ALA A 339 -41.14 29.54 -25.76
N LYS A 340 -41.32 28.49 -24.94
CA LYS A 340 -42.57 27.87 -24.48
C LYS A 340 -43.34 26.92 -25.41
N LYS A 341 -43.32 25.63 -25.03
CA LYS A 341 -44.55 24.83 -24.87
C LYS A 341 -44.61 24.24 -23.46
N ALA A 342 -45.72 24.50 -22.79
CA ALA A 342 -46.08 23.99 -21.47
C ALA A 342 -46.38 22.48 -21.48
N PRO A 343 -46.22 21.77 -20.36
CA PRO A 343 -46.53 20.35 -20.28
C PRO A 343 -48.05 20.13 -20.15
N ALA A 344 -48.59 19.27 -21.03
CA ALA A 344 -49.96 18.80 -20.92
C ALA A 344 -50.08 17.79 -19.77
N LYS A 345 -50.93 18.12 -18.79
CA LYS A 345 -51.48 17.20 -17.80
C LYS A 345 -52.24 16.08 -18.50
N LYS A 346 -51.88 14.81 -18.28
CA LYS A 346 -52.80 13.68 -18.47
C LYS A 346 -53.09 13.03 -17.12
N LYS A 347 -54.39 13.00 -16.82
CA LYS A 347 -55.05 12.41 -15.65
C LYS A 347 -54.91 10.87 -15.69
N ALA A 348 -54.68 10.27 -14.53
CA ALA A 348 -55.19 8.93 -14.19
C ALA A 348 -56.73 9.01 -14.03
N PRO A 349 -57.49 7.94 -14.39
CA PRO A 349 -57.90 6.93 -13.40
C PRO A 349 -57.99 5.52 -14.06
N ALA A 350 -58.28 4.37 -13.43
CA ALA A 350 -58.87 4.02 -12.16
C ALA A 350 -58.43 2.60 -11.72
N LYS A 351 -58.64 2.34 -10.43
CA LYS A 351 -58.43 1.08 -9.69
C LYS A 351 -59.30 -0.07 -10.24
N LYS A 352 -58.76 -1.30 -10.23
CA LYS A 352 -59.52 -2.53 -9.92
C LYS A 352 -58.66 -3.42 -9.00
N ALA A 353 -59.24 -3.79 -7.87
CA ALA A 353 -58.72 -4.74 -6.90
C ALA A 353 -59.31 -6.16 -7.17
N PRO A 354 -59.03 -7.22 -6.38
CA PRO A 354 -58.38 -8.43 -6.86
C PRO A 354 -59.32 -9.64 -7.01
N GLY A 355 -58.96 -10.55 -7.92
CA GLY A 355 -59.63 -11.84 -8.14
C GLY A 355 -58.82 -13.01 -7.61
N LYS A 356 -59.52 -13.92 -6.93
CA LYS A 356 -59.07 -15.05 -6.10
C LYS A 356 -58.27 -16.13 -6.83
N ALA A 357 -57.49 -16.85 -6.00
CA ALA A 357 -56.87 -18.16 -6.24
C ALA A 357 -57.83 -19.25 -6.76
N PRO A 358 -57.27 -20.41 -7.16
CA PRO A 358 -57.75 -21.65 -6.58
C PRO A 358 -56.65 -22.46 -5.87
N ALA A 359 -57.13 -23.23 -4.90
CA ALA A 359 -56.38 -24.01 -3.94
C ALA A 359 -56.02 -25.42 -4.43
N LYS A 360 -54.90 -25.91 -3.88
CA LYS A 360 -54.63 -27.25 -3.30
C LYS A 360 -55.27 -28.49 -3.93
N LYS A 361 -54.40 -29.43 -4.34
CA LYS A 361 -54.30 -30.83 -3.86
C LYS A 361 -52.80 -31.17 -3.87
N GLY A 362 -52.14 -31.69 -2.85
CA GLY A 362 -52.57 -32.70 -1.87
C GLY A 362 -51.94 -34.03 -2.27
N GLY A 363 -50.83 -34.42 -1.65
CA GLY A 363 -50.18 -35.70 -1.93
C GLY A 363 -48.86 -35.85 -1.17
N LYS A 364 -48.86 -36.71 -0.16
CA LYS A 364 -47.84 -36.89 0.88
C LYS A 364 -47.20 -38.27 0.70
N LYS A 365 -45.92 -38.37 1.09
CA LYS A 365 -45.19 -39.52 1.68
C LYS A 365 -44.11 -40.23 0.86
N SER A 366 -43.05 -40.51 1.62
CA SER A 366 -42.07 -41.62 1.60
C SER A 366 -41.17 -41.68 0.37
N GLY A 367 -39.85 -41.78 0.48
CA GLY A 367 -39.02 -42.36 1.53
C GLY A 367 -38.09 -43.37 0.85
N GLY A 368 -36.79 -43.33 1.15
CA GLY A 368 -35.85 -44.39 0.78
C GLY A 368 -34.67 -43.96 -0.10
N THR A 369 -33.49 -43.96 0.51
CA THR A 369 -32.16 -44.11 -0.10
C THR A 369 -32.11 -45.35 -1.02
N PRO A 370 -31.18 -45.39 -1.98
CA PRO A 370 -30.07 -46.33 -1.78
C PRO A 370 -28.68 -45.79 -2.19
N ALA A 371 -27.67 -46.37 -1.56
CA ALA A 371 -26.27 -46.13 -1.78
C ALA A 371 -25.66 -47.06 -2.85
N LYS A 372 -24.45 -46.67 -3.29
CA LYS A 372 -23.38 -47.44 -3.96
C LYS A 372 -23.55 -47.81 -5.44
N LYS A 373 -22.61 -47.30 -6.26
CA LYS A 373 -21.65 -48.16 -6.97
C LYS A 373 -20.34 -47.43 -7.25
N LYS A 374 -19.24 -48.08 -6.83
CA LYS A 374 -17.85 -47.80 -7.18
C LYS A 374 -17.59 -48.30 -8.60
N SER A 375 -16.71 -47.63 -9.35
CA SER A 375 -15.90 -48.30 -10.37
C SER A 375 -14.49 -47.70 -10.41
N SER A 376 -13.56 -48.50 -9.91
CA SER A 376 -12.13 -48.42 -10.10
C SER A 376 -11.74 -48.73 -11.56
N LYS A 377 -10.78 -48.01 -12.12
CA LYS A 377 -9.88 -48.54 -13.15
C LYS A 377 -8.44 -48.33 -12.71
N LYS A 378 -7.76 -49.44 -12.47
CA LYS A 378 -6.34 -49.58 -12.18
C LYS A 378 -5.76 -50.36 -13.35
N SER A 379 -4.70 -49.86 -13.98
CA SER A 379 -3.81 -50.67 -14.81
C SER A 379 -2.38 -50.45 -14.33
N ALA A 380 -1.81 -51.46 -13.69
CA ALA A 380 -0.38 -51.71 -13.64
C ALA A 380 0.01 -52.40 -14.97
N GLY A 381 1.24 -52.36 -15.48
CA GLY A 381 2.49 -51.72 -15.07
C GLY A 381 3.55 -52.06 -16.12
N ARG A 382 4.77 -51.53 -15.97
CA ARG A 382 6.02 -52.24 -16.28
C ARG A 382 7.21 -51.50 -15.68
N THR A 383 7.99 -52.27 -14.93
CA THR A 383 9.26 -51.98 -14.29
C THR A 383 10.43 -52.16 -15.25
N ALA A 384 11.38 -51.22 -15.21
CA ALA A 384 12.84 -51.41 -15.32
C ALA A 384 13.44 -50.06 -14.86
N GLY A 385 14.35 -49.93 -13.89
CA GLY A 385 15.35 -50.86 -13.40
C GLY A 385 16.70 -50.58 -14.06
N SER A 386 17.40 -49.51 -13.67
CA SER A 386 18.87 -49.52 -13.64
C SER A 386 19.44 -48.38 -12.79
N LYS A 387 20.00 -48.77 -11.64
CA LYS A 387 21.04 -48.01 -10.92
C LYS A 387 22.33 -48.09 -11.75
N LYS A 388 23.06 -46.99 -11.90
CA LYS A 388 24.53 -47.05 -11.85
C LYS A 388 25.12 -45.77 -11.23
N THR A 389 25.91 -46.06 -10.23
CA THR A 389 26.82 -45.25 -9.42
C THR A 389 27.94 -44.60 -10.22
N ALA A 390 28.42 -43.44 -9.78
CA ALA A 390 29.77 -43.23 -9.21
C ALA A 390 30.35 -41.84 -9.52
N ALA A 391 30.92 -41.26 -8.47
CA ALA A 391 31.61 -39.98 -8.42
C ALA A 391 32.96 -39.97 -9.15
N LYS A 392 33.42 -38.80 -9.59
CA LYS A 392 34.74 -38.27 -9.20
C LYS A 392 34.98 -36.80 -9.55
N LYS A 393 35.72 -36.17 -8.63
CA LYS A 393 36.34 -34.84 -8.62
C LYS A 393 37.15 -34.53 -9.90
N GLY A 394 37.30 -33.23 -10.18
CA GLY A 394 38.41 -32.73 -11.01
C GLY A 394 38.35 -31.24 -11.27
N ALA A 395 39.11 -30.46 -10.50
CA ALA A 395 39.39 -29.05 -10.78
C ALA A 395 40.14 -28.89 -12.12
N LYS A 396 39.88 -27.80 -12.85
CA LYS A 396 40.89 -27.17 -13.71
C LYS A 396 40.57 -25.70 -14.00
N LYS A 397 41.53 -24.85 -13.59
CA LYS A 397 41.77 -23.50 -14.11
C LYS A 397 41.98 -23.58 -15.63
N GLY A 398 41.50 -22.57 -16.35
CA GLY A 398 41.83 -22.35 -17.76
C GLY A 398 41.59 -20.89 -18.12
N ALA A 399 42.66 -20.10 -18.07
CA ALA A 399 42.70 -18.76 -18.62
C ALA A 399 42.52 -18.80 -20.15
N GLN A 400 41.81 -17.84 -20.72
CA GLN A 400 41.94 -17.52 -22.14
C GLN A 400 42.12 -16.02 -22.34
N LYS A 401 43.18 -15.73 -23.10
CA LYS A 401 43.71 -14.43 -23.49
C LYS A 401 43.61 -14.36 -25.02
N LYS A 402 43.52 -13.14 -25.54
CA LYS A 402 43.64 -12.71 -26.97
C LYS A 402 42.34 -12.81 -27.78
N ALA A 403 42.04 -11.96 -28.76
CA ALA A 403 42.87 -10.99 -29.48
C ALA A 403 42.03 -9.81 -29.99
N ALA A 404 42.69 -8.65 -30.10
CA ALA A 404 42.21 -7.50 -30.87
C ALA A 404 42.40 -7.72 -32.37
N ALA A 405 41.43 -7.28 -33.18
CA ALA A 405 41.64 -6.98 -34.59
C ALA A 405 40.85 -5.71 -34.98
N LYS A 406 41.58 -4.80 -35.62
CA LYS A 406 41.17 -3.49 -36.12
C LYS A 406 40.21 -3.62 -37.30
N SER A 407 39.24 -2.71 -37.42
CA SER A 407 38.94 -2.08 -38.70
C SER A 407 38.65 -0.59 -38.51
N LYS A 408 39.39 0.21 -39.28
CA LYS A 408 39.22 1.65 -39.42
C LYS A 408 38.12 1.88 -40.46
N THR A 409 37.27 2.88 -40.27
CA THR A 409 36.83 3.78 -41.34
C THR A 409 36.36 5.11 -40.73
N ARG A 410 36.65 6.18 -41.47
CA ARG A 410 36.65 7.60 -41.08
C ARG A 410 35.25 8.22 -41.20
N SER A 411 34.88 9.05 -40.24
CA SER A 411 34.43 10.45 -40.45
C SER A 411 34.41 11.08 -39.04
N GLY A 412 35.00 12.23 -38.75
CA GLY A 412 35.07 13.47 -39.53
C GLY A 412 34.31 14.54 -38.73
N GLY A 413 34.79 14.87 -37.53
CA GLY A 413 34.23 15.95 -36.73
C GLY A 413 34.96 17.27 -37.01
N LYS A 414 34.20 18.37 -37.17
CA LYS A 414 34.62 19.70 -36.70
C LYS A 414 33.43 20.66 -36.58
N LYS A 415 33.21 21.12 -35.34
CA LYS A 415 32.46 22.34 -34.98
C LYS A 415 33.24 23.58 -35.44
N LYS A 416 32.55 24.66 -35.85
CA LYS A 416 32.59 26.00 -35.20
C LYS A 416 31.80 27.08 -35.98
N ALA A 417 30.81 27.65 -35.26
CA ALA A 417 30.50 29.07 -35.02
C ALA A 417 30.42 30.14 -36.14
N ALA A 418 29.23 30.79 -36.15
CA ALA A 418 28.95 32.24 -36.15
C ALA A 418 29.16 33.11 -37.42
N LYS A 419 28.04 33.58 -37.99
CA LYS A 419 27.66 35.02 -38.13
C LYS A 419 26.36 35.19 -38.96
N LYS A 420 25.37 35.89 -38.40
CA LYS A 420 24.28 36.61 -39.11
C LYS A 420 24.82 38.00 -39.57
N PRO A 421 24.03 38.87 -40.24
CA PRO A 421 23.08 38.69 -41.36
C PRO A 421 23.34 39.74 -42.49
N ARG A 422 22.68 39.64 -43.68
CA ARG A 422 22.10 40.79 -44.42
C ARG A 422 21.45 40.43 -45.78
N LYS A 423 20.21 40.91 -45.92
CA LYS A 423 19.52 41.54 -47.07
C LYS A 423 19.59 40.94 -48.48
N GLY A 424 18.40 40.55 -48.96
CA GLY A 424 17.73 41.18 -50.12
C GLY A 424 18.03 40.63 -51.51
N LYS A 425 17.04 40.00 -52.15
CA LYS A 425 16.11 40.63 -53.09
C LYS A 425 14.93 39.69 -53.35
#